data_AF-A0A7Y9WY11-F1
#
_entry.id   AF-A0A7Y9WY11-F1
#
_cell.length_a   1.000
_cell.length_b   1.000
_cell.length_c   1.000
_cell.angle_alpha   90.00
_cell.angle_beta   90.00
_cell.angle_gamma   90.00
#
_symmetry.space_group_name_H-M   'P 1'
#
loop_
_entity.id
_entity.type
_entity.pdbx_description
1 polymer ?
#
loop_
_entity_poly.entity_id
_entity_poly.type
_entity_poly.pdbx_seq_one_letter_code
_entity_poly.pdbx_strand_id
1 'polypeptide(L)'
;MATFDEWLTAYDVVYRALPATSDLACPNCGHRTLRIVFTARPAAEYGYVSFWCDTCLEGIYVSRAPVPVGVTARSTDEPTEERNRGIPDYRLVT
;
A
#
# COMPACT_ATOMS: atom_id res chain seq x y z
N MET A 1 -2.79 -15.73 -11.33
CA MET A 1 -3.16 -14.40 -10.83
C MET A 1 -3.48 -14.57 -9.36
N ALA A 2 -2.79 -13.86 -8.49
CA ALA A 2 -3.04 -13.98 -7.04
C ALA A 2 -4.42 -13.42 -6.68
N THR A 3 -5.05 -14.05 -5.69
CA THR A 3 -6.36 -13.69 -5.13
C THR A 3 -6.26 -12.49 -4.20
N PHE A 4 -7.41 -11.86 -3.89
CA PHE A 4 -7.46 -10.76 -2.92
C PHE A 4 -6.93 -11.18 -1.54
N ASP A 5 -7.24 -12.39 -1.07
CA ASP A 5 -6.78 -12.90 0.23
C ASP A 5 -5.25 -13.10 0.29
N GLU A 6 -4.64 -13.54 -0.80
CA GLU A 6 -3.17 -13.62 -0.91
C GLU A 6 -2.53 -12.22 -0.87
N TRP A 7 -3.15 -11.23 -1.53
CA TRP A 7 -2.72 -9.84 -1.44
C TRP A 7 -2.92 -9.24 -0.04
N LEU A 8 -4.02 -9.57 0.64
CA LEU A 8 -4.30 -9.12 2.00
C LEU A 8 -3.30 -9.73 2.99
N THR A 9 -2.94 -11.00 2.80
CA THR A 9 -1.88 -11.67 3.57
C THR A 9 -0.53 -10.99 3.34
N ALA A 10 -0.18 -10.69 2.09
CA ALA A 10 1.04 -9.96 1.77
C ALA A 10 1.05 -8.55 2.39
N TYR A 11 -0.08 -7.86 2.36
CA TYR A 11 -0.26 -6.57 3.03
C TYR A 11 -0.01 -6.67 4.54
N ASP A 12 -0.59 -7.65 5.24
CA ASP A 12 -0.40 -7.81 6.69
C ASP A 12 1.08 -8.07 7.05
N VAL A 13 1.78 -8.89 6.26
CA VAL A 13 3.22 -9.14 6.44
C VAL A 13 4.04 -7.86 6.25
N VAL A 14 3.78 -7.10 5.17
CA VAL A 14 4.49 -5.84 4.91
C VAL A 14 4.15 -4.79 5.97
N TYR A 15 2.88 -4.66 6.35
CA TYR A 15 2.40 -3.73 7.36
C TYR A 15 3.10 -3.94 8.71
N ARG A 16 3.22 -5.19 9.17
CA ARG A 16 3.87 -5.53 10.43
C ARG A 16 5.39 -5.29 10.43
N ALA A 17 6.02 -5.22 9.26
CA ALA A 17 7.44 -4.93 9.13
C ALA A 17 7.74 -3.42 9.21
N LEU A 18 6.73 -2.55 9.08
CA LEU A 18 6.93 -1.10 9.09
C LEU A 18 7.46 -0.60 10.45
N PRO A 19 8.29 0.46 10.46
CA PRO A 19 8.73 1.26 9.30
C PRO A 19 9.92 0.66 8.54
N ALA A 20 10.39 -0.55 8.88
CA ALA A 20 11.45 -1.21 8.15
C ALA A 20 10.97 -1.72 6.78
N THR A 21 11.92 -2.05 5.92
CA THR A 21 11.64 -2.65 4.61
C THR A 21 11.31 -4.13 4.74
N SER A 22 10.31 -4.59 4.01
CA SER A 22 10.00 -6.02 3.86
C SER A 22 10.62 -6.56 2.57
N ASP A 23 11.27 -7.73 2.65
CA ASP A 23 11.80 -8.47 1.50
C ASP A 23 10.76 -9.44 0.89
N LEU A 24 9.49 -9.28 1.25
CA LEU A 24 8.41 -10.13 0.75
C LEU A 24 8.33 -10.06 -0.78
N ALA A 25 8.26 -11.24 -1.41
CA ALA A 25 8.01 -11.35 -2.83
C ALA A 25 6.55 -11.03 -3.16
N CYS A 26 6.30 -10.37 -4.28
CA CYS A 26 4.96 -10.15 -4.80
C CYS A 26 4.21 -11.49 -4.96
N PRO A 27 2.98 -11.63 -4.41
CA PRO A 27 2.24 -12.89 -4.49
C PRO A 27 1.84 -13.26 -5.92
N ASN A 28 1.81 -12.29 -6.83
CA ASN A 28 1.43 -12.52 -8.23
C ASN A 28 2.62 -12.88 -9.13
N CYS A 29 3.74 -12.16 -9.02
CA CYS A 29 4.87 -12.27 -9.98
C CYS A 29 6.23 -12.59 -9.35
N GLY A 30 6.31 -12.78 -8.03
CA GLY A 30 7.54 -13.17 -7.33
C GLY A 30 8.62 -12.10 -7.16
N HIS A 31 8.48 -10.92 -7.78
CA HIS A 31 9.45 -9.83 -7.64
C HIS A 31 9.33 -9.13 -6.28
N ARG A 32 10.47 -8.68 -5.72
CA ARG A 32 10.53 -7.98 -4.42
C ARG A 32 10.42 -6.46 -4.58
N THR A 33 9.35 -6.04 -5.24
CA THR A 33 9.09 -4.64 -5.60
C THR A 33 7.73 -4.17 -5.07
N LEU A 34 7.33 -4.73 -3.92
CA LEU A 34 6.11 -4.32 -3.22
C LEU A 34 6.26 -2.90 -2.67
N ARG A 35 5.22 -2.09 -2.86
CA ARG A 35 5.12 -0.71 -2.41
C ARG A 35 3.86 -0.52 -1.60
N ILE A 36 3.98 0.27 -0.55
CA ILE A 36 2.89 0.63 0.35
C ILE A 36 2.90 2.14 0.56
N VAL A 37 1.75 2.77 0.38
CA VAL A 37 1.54 4.20 0.66
C VAL A 37 0.29 4.38 1.49
N PHE A 38 0.44 5.06 2.62
CA PHE A 38 -0.68 5.49 3.46
C PHE A 38 -1.12 6.87 3.05
N THR A 39 -2.43 7.09 3.03
CA THR A 39 -3.03 8.42 2.87
C THR A 39 -4.09 8.62 3.94
N ALA A 40 -4.01 9.73 4.67
CA ALA A 40 -4.89 10.02 5.79
C ALA A 40 -5.11 11.53 5.94
N ARG A 41 -6.14 11.92 6.69
CA ARG A 41 -6.26 13.31 7.15
C ARG A 41 -5.11 13.62 8.12
N PRO A 42 -4.64 14.88 8.20
CA PRO A 42 -3.67 15.27 9.22
C PRO A 42 -4.16 14.87 10.62
N ALA A 43 -3.25 14.30 11.43
CA ALA A 43 -3.52 13.79 12.78
C ALA A 43 -4.57 12.66 12.90
N ALA A 44 -5.05 12.09 11.79
CA ALA A 44 -5.93 10.93 11.85
C ALA A 44 -5.14 9.63 12.09
N GLU A 45 -5.64 8.79 12.99
CA GLU A 45 -5.07 7.46 13.26
C GLU A 45 -5.37 6.44 12.15
N TYR A 46 -6.33 6.75 11.28
CA TYR A 46 -6.80 5.86 10.21
C TYR A 46 -6.87 6.61 8.88
N GLY A 47 -6.58 5.88 7.80
CA GLY A 47 -6.62 6.37 6.44
C GLY A 47 -6.97 5.26 5.46
N TYR A 48 -6.39 5.33 4.28
CA TYR A 48 -6.42 4.24 3.30
C TYR A 48 -5.01 3.92 2.82
N VAL A 49 -4.85 2.71 2.30
CA VAL A 49 -3.59 2.20 1.78
C VAL A 49 -3.72 1.85 0.31
N SER A 50 -2.78 2.35 -0.48
CA SER A 50 -2.45 1.80 -1.79
C SER A 50 -1.29 0.83 -1.62
N PHE A 51 -1.50 -0.45 -1.97
CA PHE A 51 -0.51 -1.51 -1.86
C PHE A 51 -0.39 -2.25 -3.19
N TRP A 52 0.77 -2.19 -3.84
CA TRP A 52 0.97 -2.73 -5.20
C TRP A 52 2.38 -3.27 -5.41
N CYS A 53 2.61 -3.91 -6.55
CA CYS A 53 3.93 -4.30 -7.03
C CYS A 53 4.34 -3.41 -8.22
N ASP A 54 5.51 -2.77 -8.16
CA ASP A 54 6.02 -1.94 -9.27
C ASP A 54 6.30 -2.75 -10.55
N THR A 55 6.46 -4.07 -10.44
CA THR A 55 6.79 -4.93 -11.59
C THR A 55 5.55 -5.40 -12.36
N CYS A 56 4.52 -5.91 -11.68
CA CYS A 56 3.33 -6.42 -12.37
C CYS A 56 2.16 -5.43 -12.40
N LEU A 57 2.27 -4.29 -11.72
CA LEU A 57 1.22 -3.26 -11.64
C LEU A 57 -0.14 -3.84 -11.23
N GLU A 58 -0.10 -4.73 -10.24
CA GLU A 58 -1.29 -5.24 -9.56
C GLU A 58 -1.18 -4.92 -8.07
N GLY A 59 -2.32 -4.84 -7.41
CA GLY A 59 -2.37 -4.56 -5.99
C GLY A 59 -3.78 -4.50 -5.43
N ILE A 60 -3.87 -4.07 -4.18
CA ILE A 60 -5.14 -3.86 -3.48
C ILE A 60 -5.23 -2.43 -2.94
N TYR A 61 -6.44 -2.10 -2.51
CA TYR A 61 -6.74 -0.87 -1.80
C TYR A 61 -7.41 -1.24 -0.48
N VAL A 62 -6.81 -0.83 0.64
CA VAL A 62 -7.36 -1.12 1.98
C VAL A 62 -7.92 0.16 2.57
N SER A 63 -9.24 0.21 2.75
CA SER A 63 -9.92 1.33 3.41
C SER A 63 -9.82 1.21 4.93
N ARG A 64 -9.82 2.36 5.62
CA ARG A 64 -9.79 2.45 7.10
C ARG A 64 -8.61 1.70 7.73
N ALA A 65 -7.47 1.69 7.05
CA ALA A 65 -6.23 1.13 7.57
C ALA A 65 -5.67 2.06 8.65
N PRO A 66 -5.27 1.54 9.84
CA PRO A 66 -4.53 2.33 10.80
C PRO A 66 -3.20 2.79 10.22
N VAL A 67 -2.75 4.00 10.54
CA VAL A 67 -1.43 4.51 10.14
C VAL A 67 -0.42 4.12 11.22
N PRO A 68 0.60 3.28 10.93
CA PRO A 68 1.58 2.89 11.91
C PRO A 68 2.42 4.08 12.41
N VAL A 69 2.82 4.03 13.67
CA VAL A 69 3.78 5.00 14.23
C VAL A 69 5.09 4.94 13.45
N GLY A 70 5.65 6.10 13.11
CA GLY A 70 6.90 6.21 12.35
C GLY A 70 6.75 6.07 10.84
N VAL A 71 5.52 5.90 10.33
CA VAL A 71 5.22 5.91 8.90
C VAL A 71 4.59 7.24 8.52
N THR A 72 5.14 7.88 7.49
CA THR A 72 4.57 9.11 6.94
C THR A 72 3.38 8.77 6.04
N ALA A 73 2.18 9.20 6.43
CA ALA A 73 1.02 9.20 5.54
C ALA A 73 0.97 10.49 4.72
N ARG A 74 0.52 10.38 3.47
CA ARG A 74 0.19 11.53 2.63
C ARG A 74 -1.09 12.18 3.11
N SER A 75 -1.20 13.49 2.99
CA SER A 75 -2.38 14.21 3.44
C SER A 75 -3.53 14.08 2.43
N THR A 76 -4.75 13.86 2.91
CA THR A 76 -5.95 13.98 2.07
C THR A 76 -6.30 15.42 1.71
N ASP A 77 -5.69 16.40 2.39
CA ASP A 77 -5.92 17.82 2.15
C ASP A 77 -5.05 18.35 1.00
N GLU A 78 -4.06 17.57 0.56
CA GLU A 78 -3.25 17.87 -0.61
C GLU A 78 -4.04 17.66 -1.92
N PRO A 79 -3.71 18.42 -3.00
CA PRO A 79 -4.27 18.17 -4.32
C PRO A 79 -4.08 16.72 -4.76
N THR A 80 -5.05 16.16 -5.50
CA THR A 80 -5.02 14.77 -5.97
C THR A 80 -3.71 14.38 -6.64
N GLU A 81 -3.14 15.26 -7.47
CA GLU A 81 -1.86 15.02 -8.16
C GLU A 81 -0.69 14.83 -7.19
N GLU A 82 -0.62 15.64 -6.12
CA GLU A 82 0.44 15.52 -5.11
C GLU A 82 0.23 14.26 -4.28
N ARG A 83 -1.00 14.06 -3.81
CA ARG A 83 -1.41 12.90 -3.02
C ARG A 83 -1.14 11.58 -3.75
N ASN A 84 -1.32 11.53 -5.07
CA ASN A 84 -1.16 10.33 -5.87
C ASN A 84 0.22 10.22 -6.54
N ARG A 85 1.12 11.20 -6.36
CA ARG A 85 2.45 11.20 -7.00
C ARG A 85 3.21 9.89 -6.77
N GLY A 86 3.62 9.20 -7.84
CA GLY A 86 4.36 7.94 -7.74
C GLY A 86 3.54 6.71 -7.34
N ILE A 87 2.21 6.85 -7.19
CA ILE A 87 1.29 5.70 -7.21
C ILE A 87 0.89 5.49 -8.67
N PRO A 88 1.24 4.35 -9.29
CA PRO A 88 0.87 4.08 -10.67
C PRO A 88 -0.62 3.77 -10.81
N ASP A 89 -1.14 3.78 -12.03
CA ASP A 89 -2.45 3.21 -12.34
C ASP A 89 -2.34 1.67 -12.37
N TYR A 90 -2.29 1.07 -11.18
CA TYR A 90 -2.20 -0.38 -11.01
C TYR A 90 -3.60 -1.01 -11.00
N ARG A 91 -3.70 -2.23 -11.52
CA ARG A 91 -4.96 -2.97 -11.54
C ARG A 91 -5.31 -3.43 -10.13
N LEU A 92 -6.49 -3.04 -9.65
CA LEU A 92 -7.04 -3.55 -8.39
C LEU A 92 -7.42 -5.03 -8.53
N VAL A 93 -6.97 -5.81 -7.56
CA VAL A 93 -7.44 -7.18 -7.32
C VAL A 93 -8.66 -7.09 -6.41
N THR A 94 -9.73 -7.80 -6.77
CA THR A 94 -11.03 -7.83 -6.08
C THR A 94 -11.50 -9.26 -5.93
#